data_AF-A0AAJ2ETA1-F1
#
_entry.id   AF-A0AAJ2ETA1-F1
#
_cell.length_a   1.000
_cell.length_b   1.000
_cell.length_c   1.000
_cell.angle_alpha   90.00
_cell.angle_beta   90.00
_cell.angle_gamma   90.00
#
_symmetry.space_group_name_H-M   'P 1'
#
loop_
_entity.id
_entity.type
_entity.pdbx_description
1 polymer ?
#
loop_
_entity_poly.entity_id
_entity_poly.type
_entity_poly.pdbx_seq_one_letter_code
_entity_poly.pdbx_strand_id
1 'polypeptide(L)'
;MPWEGLVLRSHWDPFAKIYDICYGKTRINGKPVAPGMTFTQPQCKDMLLRRVHHDYYKQIVQYSPNLSKAPTSVRASMISGSYNFGVGAWCRSTAKALVDAGQWKAACEAQTRFQQGRRLVNRREMGDAQRLGEAELCVSGL
;
A
#
# COMPACT_ATOMS: atom_id res chain seq x y z
N MET A 1 -3.62 -3.57 5.44
CA MET A 1 -2.38 -4.01 4.76
C MET A 1 -1.87 -5.28 5.45
N PRO A 2 -2.46 -6.45 5.17
CA PRO A 2 -2.06 -7.75 5.72
C PRO A 2 -0.78 -8.33 5.08
N TRP A 3 -0.08 -7.53 4.29
CA TRP A 3 1.01 -7.95 3.40
C TRP A 3 2.38 -7.89 4.10
N GLU A 4 2.62 -6.85 4.89
CA GLU A 4 3.91 -6.68 5.55
C GLU A 4 3.92 -7.50 6.85
N GLY A 5 5.01 -8.24 7.09
CA GLY A 5 5.21 -8.95 8.35
C GLY A 5 5.22 -7.93 9.49
N LEU A 6 4.44 -8.18 10.55
CA LEU A 6 4.40 -7.30 11.71
C LEU A 6 5.42 -7.79 12.75
N VAL A 7 6.42 -6.95 13.02
CA VAL A 7 7.40 -7.19 14.09
C VAL A 7 7.27 -6.11 15.16
N LEU A 8 6.87 -6.46 16.37
CA LEU A 8 6.62 -5.46 17.43
C LEU A 8 7.88 -4.98 18.14
N ARG A 9 9.00 -5.69 17.97
CA ARG A 9 10.31 -5.34 18.53
C ARG A 9 11.30 -5.16 17.41
N SER A 10 12.18 -4.17 17.53
CA SER A 10 13.18 -3.89 16.51
C SER A 10 14.07 -5.12 16.29
N HIS A 11 14.30 -5.51 15.04
CA HIS A 11 15.29 -6.53 14.70
C HIS A 11 16.29 -6.01 13.68
N TRP A 12 17.44 -6.66 13.61
CA TRP A 12 18.45 -6.36 12.61
C TRP A 12 18.12 -7.07 11.30
N ASP A 13 17.97 -6.33 10.20
CA ASP A 13 17.91 -6.89 8.85
C ASP A 13 19.36 -7.11 8.35
N PRO A 14 19.81 -8.37 8.20
CA PRO A 14 21.17 -8.67 7.76
C PRO A 14 21.44 -8.32 6.29
N PHE A 15 20.40 -8.26 5.45
CA PHE A 15 20.53 -7.91 4.04
C PHE A 15 20.65 -6.41 3.85
N ALA A 16 19.79 -5.65 4.52
CA ALA A 16 19.79 -4.19 4.44
C ALA A 16 20.79 -3.51 5.39
N LYS A 17 21.37 -4.27 6.34
CA LYS A 17 22.32 -3.79 7.37
C LYS A 17 21.76 -2.61 8.18
N ILE A 18 20.49 -2.69 8.54
CA ILE A 18 19.75 -1.69 9.32
C ILE A 18 18.80 -2.37 10.30
N TYR A 19 18.38 -1.65 11.33
CA TYR A 19 17.25 -2.07 12.14
C TYR A 19 15.94 -1.67 11.47
N ASP A 20 14.95 -2.54 11.57
CA ASP A 20 13.57 -2.25 11.23
C ASP A 20 12.62 -2.73 12.35
N ILE A 21 11.37 -2.26 12.29
CA ILE A 21 10.31 -2.58 13.24
C ILE A 21 8.95 -2.38 12.58
N CYS A 22 7.88 -2.86 13.21
CA CYS A 22 6.52 -2.83 12.71
C CYS A 22 6.41 -3.50 11.35
N TYR A 23 5.90 -2.78 10.36
CA TYR A 23 5.76 -3.23 8.98
C TYR A 23 6.98 -2.75 8.17
N GLY A 24 8.18 -3.24 8.52
CA GLY A 24 9.43 -2.87 7.82
C GLY A 24 9.83 -1.39 7.93
N LYS A 25 9.46 -0.71 9.02
CA LYS A 25 9.77 0.70 9.23
C LYS A 25 11.21 0.85 9.71
N THR A 26 12.02 1.61 8.99
CA THR A 26 13.46 1.80 9.26
C THR A 26 13.78 3.15 9.89
N ARG A 27 12.80 4.07 9.94
CA ARG A 27 12.92 5.39 10.58
C ARG A 27 11.74 5.73 11.48
N ILE A 28 12.02 6.24 12.68
CA ILE A 28 11.05 6.77 13.63
C ILE A 28 11.37 8.25 13.87
N ASN A 29 10.42 9.14 13.61
CA ASN A 29 10.58 10.60 13.77
C ASN A 29 11.85 11.14 13.09
N GLY A 30 12.11 10.69 11.86
CA GLY A 30 13.27 11.10 11.06
C GLY A 30 14.59 10.41 11.42
N LYS A 31 14.66 9.66 12.51
CA LYS A 31 15.88 8.95 12.96
C LYS A 31 15.83 7.47 12.60
N PRO A 32 16.99 6.81 12.35
CA PRO A 32 17.03 5.34 12.18
C PRO A 32 16.41 4.62 13.38
N VAL A 33 15.79 3.47 13.15
CA VAL A 33 15.38 2.56 14.24
C VAL A 33 16.61 2.13 15.01
N ALA A 34 16.49 2.11 16.33
CA ALA A 34 17.55 1.65 17.23
C ALA A 34 17.21 0.27 17.80
N PRO A 35 18.22 -0.52 18.21
CA PRO A 35 17.99 -1.76 18.94
C PRO A 35 17.18 -1.52 20.23
N GLY A 36 16.32 -2.48 20.56
CA GLY A 36 15.51 -2.47 21.78
C GLY A 36 14.20 -1.68 21.69
N MET A 37 13.92 -1.00 20.56
CA MET A 37 12.63 -0.35 20.35
C MET A 37 11.50 -1.38 20.33
N THR A 38 10.35 -1.02 20.92
CA THR A 38 9.13 -1.84 20.92
C THR A 38 7.92 -0.94 20.68
N PHE A 39 6.98 -1.40 19.87
CA PHE A 39 5.70 -0.74 19.63
C PHE A 39 4.55 -1.72 19.77
N THR A 40 3.37 -1.22 20.12
CA THR A 40 2.15 -2.02 20.09
C THR A 40 1.63 -2.15 18.66
N GLN A 41 0.82 -3.18 18.39
CA GLN A 41 0.19 -3.36 17.08
C GLN A 41 -0.62 -2.12 16.63
N PRO A 42 -1.42 -1.46 17.50
CA PRO A 42 -2.09 -0.20 17.14
C PRO A 42 -1.11 0.92 16.75
N GLN A 43 0.01 1.06 17.46
CA GLN A 43 1.04 2.07 17.12
C GLN A 43 1.69 1.78 15.76
N CYS A 44 2.01 0.51 15.50
CA CYS A 44 2.53 0.08 14.20
C CYS A 44 1.54 0.36 13.07
N LYS A 45 0.25 0.08 13.29
CA LYS A 45 -0.82 0.35 12.33
C LYS A 45 -0.98 1.85 12.07
N ASP A 46 -0.99 2.67 13.12
CA ASP A 46 -1.12 4.12 12.98
C ASP A 46 0.08 4.74 12.26
N MET A 47 1.30 4.28 12.56
CA MET A 47 2.49 4.68 11.82
C MET A 47 2.44 4.29 10.34
N LEU A 48 1.95 3.09 10.03
CA LEU A 48 1.75 2.64 8.65
C LEU A 48 0.75 3.53 7.93
N LEU A 49 -0.41 3.79 8.54
CA LEU A 49 -1.46 4.62 7.97
C LEU A 49 -0.97 6.06 7.72
N ARG A 50 -0.25 6.65 8.67
CA ARG A 50 0.33 7.99 8.50
C ARG A 50 1.31 8.06 7.34
N ARG A 51 2.22 7.08 7.23
CA ARG A 51 3.17 6.97 6.11
C ARG A 51 2.43 6.82 4.79
N VAL A 52 1.49 5.90 4.73
CA VAL A 52 0.71 5.58 3.54
C VAL A 52 -0.09 6.79 3.05
N HIS A 53 -0.70 7.51 3.99
CA HIS A 53 -1.42 8.74 3.69
C HIS A 53 -0.49 9.85 3.20
N HIS A 54 0.63 10.08 3.87
CA HIS A 54 1.55 11.17 3.56
C HIS A 54 2.35 10.95 2.27
N ASP A 55 2.90 9.76 2.10
CA ASP A 55 3.87 9.46 1.05
C ASP A 55 3.20 9.08 -0.27
N TYR A 56 1.97 8.57 -0.22
CA TYR A 56 1.28 8.06 -1.41
C TYR A 56 -0.05 8.76 -1.63
N TYR A 57 -0.99 8.67 -0.68
CA TYR A 57 -2.35 9.19 -0.89
C TYR A 57 -2.37 10.68 -1.25
N LYS A 58 -1.68 11.52 -0.47
CA LYS A 58 -1.61 12.96 -0.76
C LYS A 58 -1.07 13.25 -2.16
N GLN A 59 -0.07 12.48 -2.61
CA GLN A 59 0.53 12.69 -3.92
C GLN A 59 -0.43 12.28 -5.03
N ILE A 60 -1.01 11.08 -4.97
CA ILE A 60 -1.87 10.59 -6.06
C ILE A 60 -3.19 11.35 -6.19
N VAL A 61 -3.73 11.86 -5.08
CA VAL A 61 -4.94 12.70 -5.10
C VAL A 61 -4.67 14.06 -5.76
N GLN A 62 -3.44 14.57 -5.72
CA GLN A 62 -3.10 15.79 -6.49
C GLN A 62 -3.21 15.56 -8.00
N TYR A 63 -2.86 14.35 -8.47
CA TYR A 63 -2.95 14.00 -9.90
C TYR A 63 -4.33 13.50 -10.32
N SER A 64 -5.13 13.01 -9.38
CA SER A 64 -6.49 12.52 -9.58
C SER A 64 -7.38 12.91 -8.41
N PRO A 65 -7.86 14.17 -8.37
CA PRO A 65 -8.72 14.64 -7.28
C PRO A 65 -10.00 13.82 -7.14
N ASN A 66 -10.47 13.20 -8.23
CA ASN A 66 -11.68 12.36 -8.22
C ASN A 66 -11.52 11.12 -7.32
N LEU A 67 -10.28 10.68 -7.07
CA LEU A 67 -10.00 9.59 -6.14
C LEU A 67 -10.51 9.87 -4.73
N SER A 68 -10.59 11.13 -4.29
CA SER A 68 -11.09 11.47 -2.95
C SER A 68 -12.57 11.13 -2.77
N LYS A 69 -13.33 11.02 -3.87
CA LYS A 69 -14.76 10.66 -3.90
C LYS A 69 -14.97 9.15 -4.03
N ALA A 70 -13.92 8.39 -4.31
CA ALA A 70 -14.03 6.95 -4.50
C ALA A 70 -14.29 6.21 -3.17
N PRO A 71 -14.92 5.03 -3.22
CA PRO A 71 -15.03 4.14 -2.07
C PRO A 71 -13.69 3.88 -1.38
N THR A 72 -13.72 3.62 -0.07
CA THR A 72 -12.50 3.41 0.73
C THR A 72 -11.66 2.24 0.23
N SER A 73 -12.31 1.18 -0.26
CA SER A 73 -11.71 0.03 -0.94
C SER A 73 -10.88 0.44 -2.16
N VAL A 74 -11.46 1.27 -3.04
CA VAL A 74 -10.81 1.81 -4.23
C VAL A 74 -9.63 2.67 -3.85
N ARG A 75 -9.80 3.60 -2.91
CA ARG A 75 -8.71 4.46 -2.40
C ARG A 75 -7.56 3.63 -1.85
N ALA A 76 -7.87 2.63 -1.00
CA ALA A 76 -6.86 1.74 -0.43
C ALA A 76 -6.10 0.97 -1.53
N SER A 77 -6.80 0.50 -2.56
CA SER A 77 -6.17 -0.18 -3.70
C SER A 77 -5.25 0.75 -4.47
N MET A 78 -5.70 1.93 -4.91
CA MET A 78 -4.88 2.90 -5.67
C MET A 78 -3.61 3.32 -4.92
N ILE A 79 -3.72 3.51 -3.60
CA ILE A 79 -2.59 3.74 -2.71
C ILE A 79 -1.62 2.54 -2.72
N SER A 80 -2.14 1.32 -2.62
CA SER A 80 -1.33 0.09 -2.64
C SER A 80 -0.56 -0.07 -3.95
N GLY A 81 -1.20 0.19 -5.09
CA GLY A 81 -0.52 0.21 -6.39
C GLY A 81 0.62 1.23 -6.43
N SER A 82 0.37 2.42 -5.90
CA SER A 82 1.37 3.49 -5.83
C SER A 82 2.55 3.17 -4.91
N TYR A 83 2.33 2.40 -3.84
CA TYR A 83 3.39 1.82 -3.02
C TYR A 83 4.25 0.83 -3.80
N ASN A 84 3.62 0.06 -4.68
CA ASN A 84 4.26 -1.07 -5.37
C ASN A 84 5.11 -0.64 -6.58
N PHE A 85 4.53 0.13 -7.50
CA PHE A 85 5.17 0.53 -8.75
C PHE A 85 5.49 2.03 -8.81
N GLY A 86 5.23 2.77 -7.73
CA GLY A 86 5.56 4.18 -7.58
C GLY A 86 4.45 5.12 -8.02
N VAL A 87 4.39 6.28 -7.36
CA VAL A 87 3.40 7.36 -7.63
C VAL A 87 3.44 7.80 -9.08
N GLY A 88 4.62 8.08 -9.65
CA GLY A 88 4.75 8.57 -11.02
C GLY A 88 4.22 7.58 -12.07
N ALA A 89 4.40 6.28 -11.86
CA ALA A 89 3.86 5.25 -12.75
C ALA A 89 2.33 5.15 -12.60
N TRP A 90 1.81 5.25 -11.37
CA TRP A 90 0.36 5.31 -11.13
C TRP A 90 -0.29 6.50 -11.82
N CYS A 91 0.31 7.69 -11.74
CA CYS A 91 -0.24 8.92 -12.34
C CYS A 91 -0.38 8.86 -13.87
N ARG A 92 0.41 8.01 -14.53
CA ARG A 92 0.34 7.77 -15.98
C ARG A 92 -0.43 6.50 -16.35
N SER A 93 -1.01 5.81 -15.38
CA SER A 93 -1.66 4.52 -15.59
C SER A 93 -3.08 4.64 -16.13
N THR A 94 -3.54 3.57 -16.80
CA THR A 94 -4.95 3.40 -17.18
C THR A 94 -5.88 3.42 -15.97
N ALA A 95 -5.43 2.90 -14.81
CA ALA A 95 -6.21 2.94 -13.58
C ALA A 95 -6.53 4.38 -13.16
N LYS A 96 -5.55 5.30 -13.22
CA LYS A 96 -5.77 6.72 -12.95
C LYS A 96 -6.80 7.34 -13.90
N ALA A 97 -6.70 7.06 -15.21
CA ALA A 97 -7.66 7.60 -16.19
C ALA A 97 -9.10 7.12 -15.89
N LEU A 98 -9.27 5.87 -15.46
CA LEU A 98 -10.57 5.31 -15.08
C LEU A 98 -11.08 5.88 -13.75
N VAL A 99 -10.19 6.16 -12.79
CA VAL A 99 -10.54 6.90 -11.57
C VAL A 99 -11.04 8.30 -11.91
N ASP A 100 -10.38 9.02 -12.81
CA ASP A 100 -10.84 10.36 -13.22
C ASP A 100 -12.21 10.32 -13.89
N ALA A 101 -12.47 9.27 -14.68
CA ALA A 101 -13.77 9.02 -15.31
C ALA A 101 -14.86 8.51 -14.35
N GLY A 102 -14.54 8.29 -13.07
CA GLY A 102 -15.49 7.75 -12.09
C GLY A 102 -15.79 6.25 -12.27
N GLN A 103 -15.00 5.54 -13.07
CA GLN A 103 -15.20 4.13 -13.39
C GLN A 103 -14.46 3.25 -12.41
N TRP A 104 -14.96 3.18 -11.16
CA TRP A 104 -14.25 2.56 -10.04
C TRP A 104 -13.93 1.08 -10.22
N LYS A 105 -14.88 0.29 -10.70
CA LYS A 105 -14.67 -1.13 -10.97
C LYS A 105 -13.60 -1.35 -12.03
N ALA A 106 -13.71 -0.65 -13.14
CA ALA A 106 -12.73 -0.72 -14.21
C ALA A 106 -11.34 -0.24 -13.75
N ALA A 107 -11.28 0.77 -12.87
CA ALA A 107 -10.02 1.22 -12.27
C ALA A 107 -9.36 0.13 -11.42
N CYS A 108 -10.13 -0.58 -10.58
CA CYS A 108 -9.63 -1.73 -9.80
C CYS A 108 -9.04 -2.80 -10.73
N GLU A 109 -9.77 -3.16 -11.78
CA GLU A 109 -9.34 -4.17 -12.77
C GLU A 109 -8.14 -3.73 -13.60
N ALA A 110 -8.04 -2.45 -13.94
CA ALA A 110 -6.90 -1.93 -14.68
C ALA A 110 -5.62 -1.93 -13.84
N GLN A 111 -5.74 -1.74 -12.53
CA GLN A 111 -4.59 -1.73 -11.64
C GLN A 111 -3.95 -3.12 -11.47
N THR A 112 -4.72 -4.21 -11.62
CA THR A 112 -4.15 -5.56 -11.59
C THR A 112 -3.21 -5.83 -12.77
N ARG A 113 -3.44 -5.18 -13.92
CA ARG A 113 -2.65 -5.37 -15.15
C ARG A 113 -1.24 -4.79 -15.08
N PHE A 114 -0.97 -3.84 -14.19
CA PHE A 114 0.37 -3.26 -14.00
C PHE A 114 1.36 -4.20 -13.28
N GLN A 115 0.92 -5.40 -12.91
CA GLN A 115 1.70 -6.34 -12.12
C GLN A 115 2.59 -7.26 -12.96
N GLN A 116 3.57 -6.68 -13.66
CA GLN A 116 4.63 -7.47 -14.28
C GLN A 116 5.78 -7.69 -13.29
N GLY A 117 5.70 -8.77 -12.51
CA GLY A 117 6.76 -9.22 -11.61
C GLY A 117 6.39 -10.49 -10.84
N ARG A 118 7.01 -11.62 -11.19
CA ARG A 118 6.68 -13.01 -10.78
C ARG A 118 6.83 -13.35 -9.29
N ARG A 119 6.54 -12.46 -8.33
CA ARG A 119 6.80 -12.77 -6.91
C ARG A 119 5.66 -12.65 -5.92
N LEU A 120 4.45 -12.18 -6.26
CA LEU A 120 3.33 -12.09 -5.30
C LEU A 120 1.93 -12.04 -5.96
N VAL A 121 1.62 -12.92 -6.94
CA VAL A 121 0.35 -12.90 -7.71
C VAL A 121 -0.89 -13.05 -6.80
N ASN A 122 -0.94 -14.10 -5.96
CA ASN A 122 -2.09 -14.36 -5.09
C ASN A 122 -2.40 -13.21 -4.11
N ARG A 123 -1.37 -12.53 -3.63
CA ARG A 123 -1.54 -11.43 -2.67
C ARG A 123 -2.22 -10.20 -3.29
N ARG A 124 -2.14 -10.04 -4.61
CA ARG A 124 -2.38 -8.76 -5.28
C ARG A 124 -3.51 -8.81 -6.31
N GLU A 125 -4.00 -9.99 -6.63
CA GLU A 125 -5.18 -10.21 -7.46
C GLU A 125 -6.38 -10.60 -6.58
N MET A 126 -6.88 -11.82 -6.74
CA MET A 126 -8.07 -12.33 -6.05
C MET A 126 -7.77 -13.09 -4.76
N GLY A 127 -6.63 -12.80 -4.13
CA GLY A 127 -6.27 -13.44 -2.88
C GLY A 127 -5.76 -14.87 -3.04
N ASP A 128 -5.61 -15.53 -1.90
CA ASP A 128 -5.56 -16.97 -1.78
C ASP A 128 -6.62 -17.43 -0.78
N ALA A 129 -6.77 -18.75 -0.59
CA ALA A 129 -7.75 -19.33 0.32
C ALA A 129 -7.63 -18.84 1.79
N GLN A 130 -6.54 -18.17 2.17
CA GLN A 130 -6.33 -17.63 3.51
C GLN A 130 -6.49 -16.11 3.59
N ARG A 131 -6.40 -15.36 2.49
CA ARG A 131 -6.39 -13.89 2.48
C ARG A 131 -6.91 -13.29 1.18
N LEU A 132 -7.79 -12.29 1.30
CA LEU A 132 -8.23 -11.48 0.17
C LEU A 132 -7.06 -10.76 -0.50
N GLY A 133 -7.07 -10.70 -1.83
CA GLY A 133 -6.08 -9.96 -2.60
C GLY A 133 -6.41 -8.48 -2.71
N GLU A 134 -5.44 -7.65 -3.09
CA GLU A 134 -5.63 -6.20 -3.24
C GLU A 134 -6.72 -5.83 -4.26
N ALA A 135 -6.89 -6.63 -5.31
CA ALA A 135 -7.95 -6.44 -6.30
C ALA A 135 -9.30 -6.91 -5.77
N GLU A 136 -9.32 -8.05 -5.08
CA GLU A 136 -10.51 -8.58 -4.43
C GLU A 136 -11.06 -7.59 -3.41
N LEU A 137 -10.20 -7.01 -2.56
CA LEU A 137 -10.58 -5.97 -1.60
C LEU A 137 -11.03 -4.67 -2.28
N CYS A 138 -10.52 -4.36 -3.47
CA CYS A 138 -10.95 -3.20 -4.26
C CYS A 138 -12.36 -3.41 -4.82
N VAL A 139 -12.62 -4.56 -5.43
CA VAL A 139 -13.87 -4.85 -6.15
C VAL A 139 -15.00 -5.26 -5.20
N SER A 140 -14.71 -6.04 -4.14
CA SER A 140 -15.71 -6.48 -3.16
C SER A 140 -16.23 -5.38 -2.24
N GLY A 141 -15.52 -4.26 -2.16
CA GLY A 141 -15.91 -3.10 -1.35
C GLY A 141 -16.50 -1.94 -2.15
N LEU A 142 -16.90 -2.18 -3.40
CA LEU A 142 -17.75 -1.27 -4.19
C LEU A 142 -19.21 -1.46 -3.79
#